data_AF-A0A1F1L1I3-F1
#
_entry.id   AF-A0A1F1L1I3-F1
#
_cell.length_a   1.000
_cell.length_b   1.000
_cell.length_c   1.000
_cell.angle_alpha   90.00
_cell.angle_beta   90.00
_cell.angle_gamma   90.00
#
_symmetry.space_group_name_H-M   'P 1'
#
loop_
_entity.id
_entity.type
_entity.pdbx_description
1 polymer ?
#
loop_
_entity_poly.entity_id
_entity_poly.type
_entity_poly.pdbx_seq_one_letter_code
_entity_poly.pdbx_strand_id
1 'polypeptide(L)'
;MGKFDRELEQAKKEIIEARIENWKEEWRKKWYKEHKKEKEAFAPEPPNPPDCEVDTKAWFIAQWDTGYCIVDMQELMKKPKKQRDKILALGGLA
;
A
#
# COMPACT_ATOMS: atom_id res chain seq x y z
N MET A 1 -22.37 -9.15 9.17
CA MET A 1 -21.09 -9.04 8.43
C MET A 1 -20.56 -10.45 8.19
N GLY A 2 -20.43 -10.85 6.92
CA GLY A 2 -19.88 -12.15 6.54
C GLY A 2 -18.38 -12.23 6.83
N LYS A 3 -17.82 -13.45 6.91
CA LYS A 3 -16.37 -13.67 7.09
C LYS A 3 -15.53 -12.91 6.06
N PHE A 4 -16.00 -12.87 4.82
CA PHE A 4 -15.34 -12.21 3.70
C PHE A 4 -15.13 -10.70 3.89
N ASP A 5 -16.12 -9.99 4.46
CA ASP A 5 -16.01 -8.55 4.74
C ASP A 5 -14.85 -8.26 5.71
N ARG A 6 -14.70 -9.11 6.73
CA ARG A 6 -13.61 -8.99 7.71
C ARG A 6 -12.25 -9.30 7.10
N GLU A 7 -12.16 -10.31 6.24
CA GLU A 7 -10.92 -10.65 5.52
C GLU A 7 -10.49 -9.52 4.58
N LEU A 8 -11.46 -8.89 3.93
CA LEU A 8 -11.27 -7.69 3.10
C LEU A 8 -10.76 -6.49 3.90
N GLU A 9 -11.38 -6.20 5.04
CA GLU A 9 -10.94 -5.11 5.92
C GLU A 9 -9.53 -5.36 6.46
N GLN A 10 -9.22 -6.61 6.83
CA GLN A 10 -7.90 -6.98 7.33
C GLN A 10 -6.83 -6.82 6.25
N ALA A 11 -7.06 -7.36 5.05
CA ALA A 11 -6.11 -7.24 3.94
C ALA A 11 -5.87 -5.77 3.54
N LYS A 12 -6.91 -4.93 3.57
CA LYS A 12 -6.76 -3.48 3.36
C LYS A 12 -5.88 -2.84 4.43
N LYS A 13 -6.11 -3.18 5.71
CA LYS A 13 -5.29 -2.67 6.82
C LYS A 13 -3.82 -3.05 6.67
N GLU A 14 -3.53 -4.31 6.36
CA GLU A 14 -2.15 -4.78 6.16
C GLU A 14 -1.42 -4.01 5.06
N ILE A 15 -2.10 -3.68 3.95
CA ILE A 15 -1.52 -2.87 2.87
C ILE A 15 -1.25 -1.43 3.32
N ILE A 16 -2.17 -0.83 4.08
CA ILE A 16 -2.00 0.53 4.63
C ILE A 16 -0.83 0.55 5.63
N GLU A 17 -0.77 -0.41 6.54
CA GLU A 17 0.30 -0.55 7.54
C GLU A 17 1.67 -0.70 6.87
N ALA A 18 1.79 -1.61 5.90
CA ALA A 18 3.02 -1.80 5.13
C ALA A 18 3.46 -0.52 4.40
N ARG A 19 2.50 0.27 3.88
CA ARG A 19 2.78 1.55 3.21
C ARG A 19 3.30 2.61 4.18
N ILE A 20 2.71 2.68 5.38
CA ILE A 20 3.17 3.58 6.45
C ILE A 20 4.57 3.19 6.90
N GLU A 21 4.84 1.90 7.09
CA GLU A 21 6.17 1.40 7.48
C GLU A 21 7.23 1.72 6.42
N ASN A 22 6.92 1.47 5.15
CA ASN A 22 7.82 1.79 4.04
C ASN A 22 8.10 3.29 3.96
N TRP A 23 7.07 4.13 4.16
CA TRP A 23 7.25 5.59 4.23
C TRP A 23 8.15 6.01 5.40
N LYS A 24 7.95 5.44 6.59
CA LYS A 24 8.81 5.71 7.76
C LYS A 24 10.27 5.31 7.50
N GLU A 25 10.50 4.21 6.79
CA GLU A 25 11.85 3.80 6.40
C GLU A 25 12.50 4.75 5.39
N GLU A 26 11.77 5.12 4.34
CA GLU A 26 12.21 6.09 3.33
C GLU A 26 12.54 7.45 3.96
N TRP A 27 11.69 7.91 4.87
CA TRP A 27 11.91 9.14 5.62
C TRP A 27 13.18 9.06 6.47
N ARG A 28 13.38 7.96 7.23
CA ARG A 28 14.60 7.75 8.03
C ARG A 28 15.85 7.75 7.15
N LYS A 29 15.81 7.04 6.01
CA LYS A 29 16.91 7.00 5.03
C LYS A 29 17.24 8.40 4.49
N LYS A 30 16.23 9.21 4.21
CA LYS A 30 16.40 10.59 3.73
C LYS A 30 17.00 11.48 4.82
N TRP A 31 16.48 11.38 6.05
CA TRP A 31 16.99 12.12 7.20
C TRP A 31 18.48 11.84 7.45
N TYR A 32 18.90 10.57 7.47
CA TYR A 32 20.32 10.21 7.62
C TYR A 32 21.21 10.71 6.47
N LYS A 33 20.68 10.86 5.25
CA LYS A 33 21.43 11.43 4.12
C LYS A 33 21.64 12.93 4.30
N GLU A 34 20.62 13.65 4.77
CA GLU A 34 20.67 15.10 4.98
C GLU A 34 21.47 15.48 6.24
N HIS A 35 21.31 14.71 7.32
CA HIS A 35 21.96 14.92 8.62
C HIS A 35 23.22 14.07 8.81
N LYS A 36 23.86 13.62 7.72
CA LYS A 36 25.03 12.72 7.73
C LYS A 36 26.24 13.22 8.55
N LYS A 37 26.26 14.51 8.92
CA LYS A 37 27.30 15.13 9.77
C LYS A 37 26.93 15.19 11.26
N GLU A 38 25.65 15.10 11.59
CA GLU A 38 25.19 15.02 12.98
C GLU A 38 25.46 13.60 13.49
N LYS A 39 26.21 13.48 14.59
CA LYS A 39 26.57 12.21 15.25
C LYS A 39 25.37 11.58 15.98
N GLU A 40 24.15 11.86 15.54
CA GLU A 40 22.98 11.24 16.11
C GLU A 40 22.94 9.77 15.71
N ALA A 41 22.98 8.89 16.71
CA ALA A 41 22.91 7.45 16.52
C ALA A 41 21.54 6.98 16.01
N PHE A 42 20.50 7.82 16.13
CA PHE A 42 19.13 7.51 15.79
C PHE A 42 18.44 8.71 15.15
N ALA A 43 17.74 8.48 14.04
CA ALA A 43 16.80 9.45 13.48
C ALA A 43 15.63 9.69 14.46
N PRO A 44 15.14 10.93 14.57
CA PRO A 44 14.01 11.25 15.43
C PRO A 44 12.72 10.55 14.96
N GLU A 45 11.68 10.62 15.79
CA GLU A 45 10.38 10.05 15.42
C GLU A 45 9.87 10.73 14.14
N PRO A 46 9.53 9.97 13.08
CA PRO A 46 9.02 10.56 11.85
C PRO A 46 7.72 11.32 12.15
N PRO A 47 7.43 12.42 11.43
CA PRO A 47 6.17 13.12 11.58
C PRO A 47 4.99 12.19 11.25
N ASN A 48 3.76 12.63 11.57
CA ASN A 48 2.57 11.88 11.15
C ASN A 48 2.68 11.54 9.66
N PRO A 49 2.42 10.28 9.28
CA PRO A 49 2.48 9.88 7.88
C PRO A 49 1.60 10.82 7.07
N PRO A 50 2.00 11.23 5.85
CA PRO A 50 1.17 12.05 4.98
C PRO A 50 -0.17 11.34 4.91
N ASP A 51 -1.26 12.09 5.15
CA ASP A 51 -2.62 11.59 5.27
C ASP A 51 -2.76 10.43 4.31
N CYS A 52 -2.67 9.22 4.87
CA CYS A 52 -2.91 8.01 4.11
C CYS A 52 -4.43 7.91 4.03
N GLU A 53 -5.06 8.96 3.50
CA GLU A 53 -6.28 8.89 2.72
C GLU A 53 -5.92 8.01 1.53
N VAL A 54 -5.72 6.73 1.81
CA VAL A 54 -5.82 5.66 0.85
C VAL A 54 -7.28 5.73 0.48
N ASP A 55 -7.58 6.56 -0.53
CA ASP A 55 -8.91 6.88 -0.98
C ASP A 55 -9.67 5.56 -1.04
N THR A 56 -10.53 5.33 -0.04
CA THR A 56 -11.09 4.00 0.21
C THR A 56 -12.04 3.59 -0.92
N LYS A 57 -12.25 4.47 -1.91
CA LYS A 57 -13.01 4.22 -3.14
C LYS A 57 -12.17 3.60 -4.26
N ALA A 58 -10.84 3.59 -4.17
CA ALA A 58 -9.95 3.14 -5.24
C ALA A 58 -9.35 1.75 -4.96
N TRP A 59 -10.16 0.76 -4.57
CA TRP A 59 -9.73 -0.64 -4.46
C TRP A 59 -10.34 -1.47 -5.58
N PHE A 60 -9.50 -2.20 -6.30
CA PHE A 60 -9.93 -3.26 -7.19
C PHE A 60 -10.01 -4.55 -6.40
N ILE A 61 -11.22 -5.09 -6.26
CA ILE A 61 -11.48 -6.33 -5.55
C ILE A 61 -12.13 -7.28 -6.55
N ALA A 62 -11.47 -8.40 -6.80
CA ALA A 62 -12.02 -9.48 -7.60
C ALA A 62 -12.10 -10.75 -6.76
N GLN A 63 -13.17 -11.52 -6.94
CA GLN A 63 -13.44 -12.75 -6.21
C GLN A 63 -13.70 -13.88 -7.20
N TRP A 64 -13.13 -15.04 -6.90
CA TRP A 64 -13.32 -16.30 -7.63
C TRP A 64 -13.64 -17.42 -6.64
N ASP A 65 -14.11 -18.57 -7.13
CA ASP A 65 -14.49 -19.71 -6.28
C ASP A 65 -13.36 -20.19 -5.36
N THR A 66 -12.11 -19.95 -5.74
CA THR A 66 -10.91 -20.40 -5.01
C THR A 66 -10.21 -19.31 -4.19
N GLY A 67 -10.74 -18.08 -4.11
CA GLY A 67 -10.08 -16.96 -3.43
C GLY A 67 -10.46 -15.56 -3.91
N TYR A 68 -9.59 -14.58 -3.63
CA TYR A 68 -9.81 -13.18 -3.98
C TYR A 68 -8.51 -12.45 -4.27
N CYS A 69 -8.61 -11.34 -4.99
CA CYS A 69 -7.54 -10.39 -5.25
C CYS A 69 -7.97 -9.00 -4.81
N ILE A 70 -7.13 -8.33 -4.02
CA ILE A 70 -7.35 -6.95 -3.55
C ILE A 70 -6.14 -6.14 -4.01
N VAL A 71 -6.41 -5.07 -4.75
CA VAL A 71 -5.36 -4.22 -5.31
C VAL A 71 -5.74 -2.76 -5.11
N ASP A 72 -4.79 -1.96 -4.66
CA ASP A 72 -4.90 -0.51 -4.66
C ASP A 72 -4.87 0.00 -6.12
N MET A 73 -5.96 0.62 -6.57
CA MET A 73 -6.10 1.09 -7.95
C MET A 73 -5.13 2.23 -8.27
N GLN A 74 -4.76 3.06 -7.30
CA GLN A 74 -3.79 4.12 -7.55
C GLN A 74 -2.41 3.53 -7.86
N GLU A 75 -1.99 2.51 -7.11
CA GLU A 75 -0.76 1.77 -7.36
C GLU A 75 -0.83 0.98 -8.66
N LEU A 76 -1.97 0.34 -8.94
CA LEU A 76 -2.18 -0.40 -10.18
C LEU A 76 -2.05 0.51 -11.41
N MET A 77 -2.55 1.74 -11.33
CA MET A 77 -2.47 2.73 -12.40
C MET A 77 -1.04 3.27 -12.63
N LYS A 78 -0.15 3.17 -11.64
CA LYS A 78 1.28 3.50 -11.79
C LYS A 78 2.07 2.38 -12.49
N LYS A 79 1.53 1.16 -12.58
CA LYS A 79 2.20 0.03 -13.24
C LYS A 79 2.13 0.15 -14.77
N PRO A 80 3.10 -0.42 -15.50
CA PRO A 80 3.05 -0.50 -16.95
C PRO A 80 1.77 -1.18 -17.44
N LYS A 81 1.22 -0.72 -18.58
CA LYS A 81 -0.05 -1.22 -19.15
C LYS A 81 -0.14 -2.75 -19.17
N LYS A 82 0.92 -3.45 -19.62
CA LYS A 82 0.97 -4.93 -19.66
C LYS A 82 0.78 -5.59 -18.29
N GLN A 83 1.29 -5.00 -17.21
CA GLN A 83 1.13 -5.55 -15.87
C GLN A 83 -0.26 -5.25 -15.32
N ARG A 84 -0.76 -4.02 -15.56
CA ARG A 84 -2.12 -3.63 -15.19
C ARG A 84 -3.18 -4.53 -15.83
N ASP A 85 -3.10 -4.72 -17.15
CA ASP A 85 -4.03 -5.56 -17.91
C ASP A 85 -4.04 -7.01 -17.39
N LYS A 86 -2.88 -7.57 -17.01
CA LYS A 86 -2.82 -8.92 -16.41
C LYS A 86 -3.58 -9.00 -15.09
N ILE A 87 -3.43 -8.00 -14.23
CA ILE A 87 -4.07 -7.96 -12.90
C ILE A 87 -5.59 -7.76 -13.06
N LEU A 88 -6.02 -6.89 -13.97
CA LEU A 88 -7.45 -6.69 -14.27
C LEU A 88 -8.08 -7.93 -14.90
N ALA A 89 -7.37 -8.59 -15.83
CA ALA A 89 -7.82 -9.82 -16.47
C ALA A 89 -7.95 -10.98 -15.47
N LEU A 90 -7.06 -11.09 -14.47
CA LEU A 90 -7.23 -12.05 -13.37
C LEU A 90 -8.57 -11.85 -12.68
N GLY A 91 -8.97 -10.59 -12.48
CA GLY A 91 -10.26 -10.25 -11.87
C GLY A 91 -11.46 -10.23 -12.82
N GLY A 92 -11.33 -10.78 -14.03
CA GLY A 92 -12.44 -10.93 -14.97
C GLY A 92 -12.83 -9.67 -15.75
N LEU A 93 -12.06 -8.58 -15.62
CA LEU A 93 -12.17 -7.40 -16.47
C LEU A 93 -11.22 -7.55 -17.65
N ALA A 94 -11.72 -8.10 -18.75
CA ALA A 94 -11.06 -8.17 -20.05
C ALA A 94 -11.91 -7.46 -21.11
#